data_AF-A0A8H6K815-F1
#
_entry.id   AF-A0A8H6K815-F1
#
_cell.length_a   1.000
_cell.length_b   1.000
_cell.length_c   1.000
_cell.angle_alpha   90.00
_cell.angle_beta   90.00
_cell.angle_gamma   90.00
#
_symmetry.space_group_name_H-M   'P 1'
#
loop_
_entity.id
_entity.type
_entity.pdbx_description
1 polymer ?
#
loop_
_entity_poly.entity_id
_entity_poly.type
_entity_poly.pdbx_seq_one_letter_code
_entity_poly.pdbx_strand_id
1 'polypeptide(L)'
;MSGLSIQAFYKKELLQSPRKASASSKHLQDDGFTKKEVEARNNPLDRPWTPLEEYREVCIAHIEPGPGLIRFNGRIVNYSAAFLDSKNIYSRPAHQLIVKDDTGAISVKLVPIGIPVSHLIIGQLVTVWASWTGAASNSQQGGIPFVSLYTPVNPIDVGTKQFIQFVPETPDAQSQCRVPLEYESNGPNPKPLPGLMTLGQYLKTGHDTRGSRILVCVKSIGSRKRIMVHDHTREAELVEVTVWDDTATCVLTLWEDKANSASLWRPNGTILLLTSPKFIAPRQPTPTSSPAGIGLSYNTLVDVDPDFTDADWLRNWVKDTAKKESIYIPFPKDVWNAQEAVHGPLRPLFTLAEVDDFARTDPATDFTGKLSLIILGMDLLGLHRRKMLCCIECCGVPLYANHPSATCKNCMKKKELVLNPRVMGVLADETGCIAQGKLVWSEQACSELFFPSTAADSASSATNPSYPSSSASWTELVGMETVGLRMIEEQMMYARFTLIFG
;
A
#
# COMPACT_ATOMS: atom_id res chain seq x y z
N MET A 1 -47.07 -40.44 33.97
CA MET A 1 -47.63 -39.11 34.25
C MET A 1 -47.40 -38.76 35.70
N SER A 2 -46.53 -37.77 35.96
CA SER A 2 -46.56 -36.85 37.10
C SER A 2 -45.33 -35.95 36.97
N GLY A 3 -45.51 -34.77 36.38
CA GLY A 3 -44.45 -33.80 36.12
C GLY A 3 -44.04 -33.05 37.37
N LEU A 4 -42.73 -32.88 37.57
CA LEU A 4 -42.17 -32.02 38.61
C LEU A 4 -41.98 -30.60 38.06
N SER A 5 -42.54 -29.63 38.77
CA SER A 5 -42.56 -28.20 38.44
C SER A 5 -41.25 -27.51 38.79
N ILE A 6 -40.78 -26.62 37.91
CA ILE A 6 -39.57 -25.79 38.00
C ILE A 6 -39.55 -24.80 39.19
N GLN A 7 -40.66 -24.66 39.91
CA GLN A 7 -40.77 -23.72 41.04
C GLN A 7 -40.04 -24.16 42.32
N ALA A 8 -39.50 -25.38 42.40
CA ALA A 8 -38.76 -25.86 43.58
C ALA A 8 -37.35 -25.25 43.75
N PHE A 9 -36.83 -24.51 42.75
CA PHE A 9 -35.46 -23.98 42.77
C PHE A 9 -35.30 -22.54 43.28
N TYR A 10 -36.39 -21.82 43.57
CA TYR A 10 -36.30 -20.47 44.12
C TYR A 10 -36.59 -20.45 45.62
N LYS A 11 -35.55 -20.60 46.45
CA LYS A 11 -35.60 -20.17 47.86
C LYS A 11 -35.58 -18.64 47.89
N LYS A 12 -36.68 -18.06 48.36
CA LYS A 12 -36.86 -16.64 48.63
C LYS A 12 -36.02 -16.25 49.84
N GLU A 13 -35.01 -15.41 49.65
CA GLU A 13 -34.24 -14.82 50.75
C GLU A 13 -35.10 -13.85 51.56
N LEU A 14 -35.02 -13.98 52.89
CA LEU A 14 -35.75 -13.15 53.85
C LEU A 14 -35.09 -11.78 54.00
N LEU A 15 -35.91 -10.74 53.87
CA LEU A 15 -35.56 -9.35 54.23
C LEU A 15 -35.18 -9.28 55.72
N GLN A 16 -33.94 -8.89 56.00
CA GLN A 16 -33.55 -8.36 57.31
C GLN A 16 -33.13 -6.88 57.19
N SER A 17 -33.51 -6.12 58.20
CA SER A 17 -33.56 -4.66 58.31
C SER A 17 -32.18 -3.99 58.48
N PRO A 18 -32.06 -2.65 58.33
CA PRO A 18 -30.78 -1.99 58.21
C PRO A 18 -30.16 -1.68 59.58
N ARG A 19 -28.91 -2.11 59.80
CA ARG A 19 -28.06 -1.65 60.92
C ARG A 19 -26.78 -1.02 60.38
N LYS A 20 -26.58 0.26 60.70
CA LYS A 20 -25.36 1.03 60.45
C LYS A 20 -24.18 0.42 61.21
N ALA A 21 -23.06 0.15 60.52
CA ALA A 21 -21.70 0.37 61.06
C ALA A 21 -20.60 0.18 59.99
N SER A 22 -19.71 1.19 59.98
CA SER A 22 -18.27 1.22 59.65
C SER A 22 -17.72 0.56 58.38
N ALA A 23 -17.11 1.42 57.56
CA ALA A 23 -16.17 1.09 56.50
C ALA A 23 -15.06 0.15 57.01
N SER A 24 -14.95 -1.03 56.40
CA SER A 24 -13.74 -1.84 56.45
C SER A 24 -13.44 -2.37 55.06
N SER A 25 -12.17 -2.22 54.68
CA SER A 25 -11.44 -2.76 53.54
C SER A 25 -12.24 -3.60 52.54
N LYS A 26 -12.41 -3.09 51.32
CA LYS A 26 -12.79 -3.90 50.16
C LYS A 26 -11.67 -4.91 49.89
N HIS A 27 -11.79 -6.10 50.48
CA HIS A 27 -11.19 -7.29 49.93
C HIS A 27 -11.70 -7.42 48.48
N LEU A 28 -10.79 -7.36 47.51
CA LEU A 28 -11.05 -7.81 46.15
C LEU A 28 -11.61 -9.23 46.27
N GLN A 29 -12.89 -9.40 45.93
CA GLN A 29 -13.42 -10.70 45.59
C GLN A 29 -12.61 -11.19 44.40
N ASP A 30 -11.77 -12.18 44.67
CA ASP A 30 -11.14 -13.01 43.65
C ASP A 30 -12.29 -13.64 42.85
N ASP A 31 -12.47 -13.20 41.61
CA ASP A 31 -13.54 -13.65 40.71
C ASP A 31 -13.29 -15.07 40.17
N GLY A 32 -12.22 -15.72 40.65
CA GLY A 32 -11.83 -17.07 40.27
C GLY A 32 -11.22 -17.16 38.87
N PHE A 33 -11.05 -16.03 38.18
CA PHE A 33 -10.41 -15.98 36.87
C PHE A 33 -8.98 -15.45 37.00
N THR A 34 -8.03 -16.20 36.45
CA THR A 34 -6.67 -15.69 36.33
C THR A 34 -6.66 -14.50 35.35
N LYS A 35 -5.79 -13.52 35.58
CA LYS A 35 -5.61 -12.38 34.64
C LYS A 35 -5.40 -12.84 33.19
N LYS A 36 -4.73 -13.99 33.01
CA LYS A 36 -4.52 -14.63 31.71
C LYS A 36 -5.82 -15.11 31.04
N GLU A 37 -6.79 -15.61 31.81
CA GLU A 37 -8.10 -16.03 31.27
C GLU A 37 -8.96 -14.82 30.87
N VAL A 38 -8.89 -13.73 31.64
CA VAL A 38 -9.55 -12.47 31.30
C VAL A 38 -8.93 -11.83 30.04
N GLU A 39 -7.60 -11.84 29.93
CA GLU A 39 -6.88 -11.37 28.74
C GLU A 39 -7.14 -12.24 27.50
N ALA A 40 -7.17 -13.57 27.64
CA ALA A 40 -7.49 -14.49 26.55
C ALA A 40 -8.94 -14.33 26.04
N ARG A 41 -9.87 -13.88 26.88
CA ARG A 41 -11.23 -13.54 26.45
C ARG A 41 -11.28 -12.23 25.65
N ASN A 42 -10.41 -11.29 25.98
CA ASN A 42 -10.36 -9.97 25.35
C ASN A 42 -9.53 -9.97 24.04
N ASN A 43 -8.55 -10.87 23.92
CA ASN A 43 -7.84 -11.14 22.67
C ASN A 43 -7.58 -12.65 22.49
N PRO A 44 -8.54 -13.39 21.90
CA PRO A 44 -8.46 -14.85 21.79
C PRO A 44 -7.38 -15.33 20.81
N LEU A 45 -6.83 -14.45 19.97
CA LEU A 45 -5.82 -14.80 18.97
C LEU A 45 -4.39 -14.71 19.51
N ASP A 46 -4.13 -13.91 20.54
CA ASP A 46 -2.80 -13.72 21.13
C ASP A 46 -2.43 -14.83 22.12
N ARG A 47 -3.39 -15.68 22.50
CA ARG A 47 -3.13 -16.78 23.43
C ARG A 47 -2.20 -17.80 22.78
N PRO A 48 -1.23 -18.36 23.53
CA PRO A 48 -0.46 -19.50 23.04
C PRO A 48 -1.42 -20.68 22.83
N TRP A 49 -1.54 -21.13 21.59
CA TRP A 49 -2.33 -22.30 21.22
C TRP A 49 -1.39 -23.38 20.67
N THR A 50 -1.34 -24.51 21.36
CA THR A 50 -0.61 -25.69 20.91
C THR A 50 -1.60 -26.84 20.86
N PRO A 51 -1.89 -27.39 19.67
CA PRO A 51 -2.81 -28.51 19.57
C PRO A 51 -2.24 -29.71 20.33
N LEU A 52 -3.05 -30.34 21.17
CA LEU A 52 -2.69 -31.60 21.83
C LEU A 52 -2.86 -32.79 20.89
N GLU A 53 -3.79 -32.69 19.93
CA GLU A 53 -4.03 -33.72 18.93
C GLU A 53 -3.18 -33.53 17.67
N GLU A 54 -3.00 -34.62 16.94
CA GLU A 54 -2.39 -34.61 15.61
C GLU A 54 -3.42 -34.19 14.55
N TYR A 55 -3.10 -33.15 13.78
CA TYR A 55 -3.95 -32.66 12.69
C TYR A 55 -3.34 -33.08 11.36
N ARG A 56 -4.17 -33.62 10.47
CA ARG A 56 -3.76 -33.94 9.10
C ARG A 56 -3.60 -32.66 8.29
N GLU A 57 -2.42 -32.41 7.78
CA GLU A 57 -2.19 -31.31 6.84
C GLU A 57 -2.81 -31.65 5.48
N VAL A 58 -3.65 -30.75 4.97
CA VAL A 58 -4.40 -30.95 3.72
C VAL A 58 -4.41 -29.67 2.90
N CYS A 59 -4.36 -29.80 1.57
CA CYS A 59 -4.71 -28.71 0.66
C CYS A 59 -6.23 -28.54 0.63
N ILE A 60 -6.70 -27.33 0.36
CA ILE A 60 -8.12 -26.99 0.41
C ILE A 60 -8.96 -27.82 -0.57
N ALA A 61 -8.45 -28.11 -1.76
CA ALA A 61 -9.15 -28.94 -2.74
C ALA A 61 -9.36 -30.40 -2.31
N HIS A 62 -8.55 -30.91 -1.37
CA HIS A 62 -8.60 -32.29 -0.87
C HIS A 62 -9.36 -32.42 0.45
N ILE A 63 -10.01 -31.36 0.92
CA ILE A 63 -10.82 -31.41 2.13
C ILE A 63 -12.10 -32.19 1.87
N GLU A 64 -12.30 -33.26 2.63
CA GLU A 64 -13.56 -34.02 2.64
C GLU A 64 -14.54 -33.40 3.65
N PRO A 65 -15.84 -33.27 3.32
CA PRO A 65 -16.86 -32.84 4.28
C PRO A 65 -17.03 -33.85 5.41
N GLY A 66 -17.22 -33.36 6.63
CA GLY A 66 -17.50 -34.16 7.82
C GLY A 66 -16.58 -33.84 9.00
N PRO A 67 -16.67 -34.64 10.09
CA PRO A 67 -15.76 -34.52 11.22
C PRO A 67 -14.35 -34.98 10.84
N GLY A 68 -13.34 -34.21 11.22
CA GLY A 68 -11.94 -34.54 10.96
C GLY A 68 -11.00 -33.44 11.49
N LEU A 69 -9.88 -33.84 12.08
CA LEU A 69 -8.84 -32.92 12.55
C LEU A 69 -7.91 -32.59 11.38
N ILE A 70 -8.13 -31.43 10.77
CA ILE A 70 -7.37 -30.97 9.62
C ILE A 70 -6.68 -29.64 9.89
N ARG A 71 -5.50 -29.48 9.30
CA ARG A 71 -4.76 -28.21 9.26
C ARG A 71 -4.56 -27.82 7.81
N PHE A 72 -4.81 -26.56 7.48
CA PHE A 72 -4.47 -26.01 6.16
C PHE A 72 -3.98 -24.57 6.29
N ASN A 73 -3.15 -24.18 5.33
CA ASN A 73 -2.66 -22.80 5.19
C ASN A 73 -3.35 -22.15 4.00
N GLY A 74 -3.61 -20.85 4.09
CA GLY A 74 -4.16 -20.10 2.97
C GLY A 74 -4.16 -18.61 3.23
N ARG A 75 -4.46 -17.82 2.19
CA ARG A 75 -4.57 -16.37 2.29
C ARG A 75 -6.02 -15.94 2.32
N ILE A 76 -6.30 -14.91 3.11
CA ILE A 76 -7.60 -14.25 3.10
C ILE A 76 -7.76 -13.52 1.76
N VAL A 77 -8.64 -14.01 0.88
CA VAL A 77 -8.90 -13.38 -0.44
C VAL A 77 -10.18 -12.54 -0.45
N ASN A 78 -11.04 -12.71 0.56
CA ASN A 78 -12.15 -11.81 0.87
C ASN A 78 -12.64 -12.07 2.30
N TYR A 79 -13.46 -11.16 2.84
CA TYR A 79 -14.16 -11.40 4.10
C TYR A 79 -15.45 -10.56 4.20
N SER A 80 -16.29 -10.85 5.17
CA SER A 80 -17.38 -10.00 5.63
C SER A 80 -17.32 -9.94 7.15
N ALA A 81 -16.95 -8.77 7.68
CA ALA A 81 -16.79 -8.58 9.11
C ALA A 81 -18.15 -8.46 9.83
N ALA A 82 -18.20 -8.96 11.06
CA ALA A 82 -19.23 -8.66 12.02
C ALA A 82 -18.83 -7.40 12.82
N PHE A 83 -19.73 -6.43 12.90
CA PHE A 83 -19.50 -5.18 13.62
C PHE A 83 -20.47 -5.07 14.79
N LEU A 84 -20.02 -4.49 15.89
CA LEU A 84 -20.90 -4.13 16.99
C LEU A 84 -21.70 -2.87 16.61
N ASP A 85 -23.02 -2.94 16.78
CA ASP A 85 -23.87 -1.76 16.73
C ASP A 85 -23.83 -0.98 18.05
N SER A 86 -24.57 0.12 18.13
CA SER A 86 -24.66 0.95 19.35
C SER A 86 -25.28 0.23 20.55
N LYS A 87 -25.91 -0.93 20.34
CA LYS A 87 -26.52 -1.78 21.38
C LYS A 87 -25.62 -2.98 21.75
N ASN A 88 -24.36 -3.00 21.28
CA ASN A 88 -23.43 -4.12 21.42
C ASN A 88 -23.95 -5.44 20.83
N ILE A 89 -24.78 -5.37 19.79
CA ILE A 89 -25.24 -6.53 19.03
C ILE A 89 -24.40 -6.60 17.76
N TYR A 90 -23.85 -7.79 17.48
CA TYR A 90 -23.12 -7.99 16.23
C TYR A 90 -24.08 -7.96 15.04
N SER A 91 -23.68 -7.24 13.98
CA SER A 91 -24.40 -7.17 12.71
C SER A 91 -24.57 -8.54 12.03
N ARG A 92 -23.71 -9.51 12.40
CA ARG A 92 -23.69 -10.89 11.92
C ARG A 92 -23.19 -11.82 13.03
N PRO A 93 -23.56 -13.11 13.02
CA PRO A 93 -23.13 -14.05 14.06
C PRO A 93 -21.63 -14.40 14.00
N ALA A 94 -20.95 -14.14 12.88
CA ALA A 94 -19.54 -14.47 12.65
C ALA A 94 -18.90 -13.52 11.63
N HIS A 95 -17.58 -13.34 11.75
CA HIS A 95 -16.75 -12.90 10.63
C HIS A 95 -16.71 -14.03 9.61
N GLN A 96 -17.10 -13.74 8.37
CA GLN A 96 -17.02 -14.72 7.28
C GLN A 96 -15.76 -14.44 6.48
N LEU A 97 -14.72 -15.28 6.60
CA LEU A 97 -13.51 -15.17 5.82
C LEU A 97 -13.58 -16.12 4.61
N ILE A 98 -12.98 -15.73 3.50
CA ILE A 98 -12.72 -16.61 2.35
C ILE A 98 -11.22 -16.82 2.32
N VAL A 99 -10.81 -18.05 2.56
CA VAL A 99 -9.41 -18.47 2.62
C VAL A 99 -9.11 -19.34 1.40
N LYS A 100 -8.00 -19.05 0.73
CA LYS A 100 -7.60 -19.71 -0.50
C LYS A 100 -6.14 -20.12 -0.44
N ASP A 101 -5.84 -21.31 -0.93
CA ASP A 101 -4.50 -21.83 -1.17
C ASP A 101 -4.27 -21.97 -2.68
N ASP A 102 -3.22 -22.67 -3.09
CA ASP A 102 -2.92 -22.86 -4.52
C ASP A 102 -3.87 -23.87 -5.20
N THR A 103 -4.73 -24.55 -4.44
CA THR A 103 -5.59 -25.65 -4.91
C THR A 103 -7.08 -25.33 -4.88
N GLY A 104 -7.56 -24.54 -3.91
CA GLY A 104 -8.98 -24.25 -3.75
C GLY A 104 -9.27 -23.13 -2.76
N ALA A 105 -10.57 -22.87 -2.53
CA ALA A 105 -11.04 -21.87 -1.57
C ALA A 105 -12.10 -22.44 -0.62
N ILE A 106 -12.10 -21.97 0.62
CA ILE A 106 -13.01 -22.39 1.70
C ILE A 106 -13.53 -21.18 2.48
N SER A 107 -14.79 -21.25 2.92
CA SER A 107 -15.34 -20.24 3.83
C SER A 107 -15.03 -20.59 5.29
N VAL A 108 -14.41 -19.68 6.03
CA VAL A 108 -14.15 -19.81 7.47
C VAL A 108 -15.10 -18.90 8.23
N LYS A 109 -15.98 -19.48 9.06
CA LYS A 109 -16.91 -18.73 9.93
C LYS A 109 -16.26 -18.56 11.30
N LEU A 110 -15.67 -17.39 11.52
CA LEU A 110 -14.92 -17.06 12.72
C LEU A 110 -15.81 -16.33 13.74
N VAL A 111 -15.93 -16.87 14.95
CA VAL A 111 -16.67 -16.22 16.05
C VAL A 111 -16.05 -14.84 16.32
N PRO A 112 -16.85 -13.75 16.36
CA PRO A 112 -16.29 -12.39 16.28
C PRO A 112 -15.84 -11.83 17.63
N ILE A 113 -16.23 -12.47 18.73
CA ILE A 113 -16.02 -11.97 20.09
C ILE A 113 -14.52 -11.83 20.38
N GLY A 114 -14.10 -10.62 20.77
CA GLY A 114 -12.71 -10.31 21.09
C GLY A 114 -11.77 -10.20 19.87
N ILE A 115 -12.28 -10.30 18.64
CA ILE A 115 -11.47 -10.24 17.42
C ILE A 115 -11.70 -8.92 16.68
N PRO A 116 -10.73 -7.98 16.72
CA PRO A 116 -10.81 -6.73 15.99
C PRO A 116 -10.88 -6.94 14.48
N VAL A 117 -11.75 -6.18 13.81
CA VAL A 117 -11.84 -6.17 12.34
C VAL A 117 -10.53 -5.68 11.69
N SER A 118 -9.73 -4.89 12.41
CA SER A 118 -8.41 -4.45 11.96
C SER A 118 -7.40 -5.58 11.74
N HIS A 119 -7.62 -6.77 12.31
CA HIS A 119 -6.78 -7.95 12.06
C HIS A 119 -7.14 -8.65 10.74
N LEU A 120 -8.32 -8.38 10.18
CA LEU A 120 -8.76 -8.97 8.93
C LEU A 120 -8.20 -8.17 7.77
N ILE A 121 -7.24 -8.75 7.05
CA ILE A 121 -6.54 -8.09 5.94
C ILE A 121 -6.51 -9.02 4.73
N ILE A 122 -6.89 -8.50 3.56
CA ILE A 122 -6.78 -9.23 2.30
C ILE A 122 -5.30 -9.48 1.99
N GLY A 123 -4.98 -10.72 1.60
CA GLY A 123 -3.62 -11.20 1.32
C GLY A 123 -2.92 -11.78 2.55
N GLN A 124 -3.46 -11.62 3.75
CA GLN A 124 -2.88 -12.12 4.99
C GLN A 124 -2.86 -13.66 5.01
N LEU A 125 -1.69 -14.24 5.26
CA LEU A 125 -1.54 -15.69 5.46
C LEU A 125 -2.15 -16.10 6.81
N VAL A 126 -2.92 -17.17 6.79
CA VAL A 126 -3.52 -17.79 7.98
C VAL A 126 -3.29 -19.29 7.98
N THR A 127 -3.12 -19.84 9.17
CA THR A 127 -3.19 -21.29 9.42
C THR A 127 -4.48 -21.59 10.15
N VAL A 128 -5.26 -22.54 9.64
CA VAL A 128 -6.55 -22.92 10.20
C VAL A 128 -6.48 -24.36 10.68
N TRP A 129 -6.87 -24.58 11.93
CA TRP A 129 -7.14 -25.89 12.50
C TRP A 129 -8.63 -26.05 12.63
N ALA A 130 -9.16 -27.09 12.00
CA ALA A 130 -10.58 -27.38 11.99
C ALA A 130 -10.83 -28.81 12.46
N SER A 131 -11.98 -29.02 13.10
CA SER A 131 -12.44 -30.33 13.56
C SER A 131 -13.63 -30.86 12.76
N TRP A 132 -14.21 -30.02 11.90
CA TRP A 132 -15.38 -30.33 11.10
C TRP A 132 -15.49 -29.40 9.91
N THR A 133 -15.86 -29.93 8.75
CA THR A 133 -16.12 -29.18 7.52
C THR A 133 -17.48 -29.56 6.95
N GLY A 134 -18.16 -28.61 6.33
CA GLY A 134 -19.48 -28.81 5.72
C GLY A 134 -19.55 -28.28 4.31
N ALA A 135 -20.56 -28.72 3.56
CA ALA A 135 -20.87 -28.12 2.27
C ALA A 135 -21.36 -26.68 2.46
N ALA A 136 -20.82 -25.74 1.68
CA ALA A 136 -21.30 -24.37 1.66
C ALA A 136 -22.74 -24.35 1.10
N SER A 137 -23.68 -23.76 1.84
CA SER A 137 -25.04 -23.59 1.34
C SER A 137 -25.04 -22.59 0.18
N ASN A 138 -25.47 -23.01 -1.00
CA ASN A 138 -25.74 -22.13 -2.13
C ASN A 138 -26.92 -21.20 -1.76
N SER A 139 -26.65 -20.04 -1.17
CA SER A 139 -27.68 -19.03 -0.98
C SER A 139 -28.13 -18.52 -2.35
N GLN A 140 -29.42 -18.13 -2.47
CA GLN A 140 -30.01 -17.63 -3.73
C GLN A 140 -29.33 -16.36 -4.29
N GLN A 141 -28.35 -15.79 -3.58
CA GLN A 141 -27.64 -14.58 -3.98
C GLN A 141 -26.45 -14.83 -4.93
N GLY A 142 -26.14 -16.08 -5.29
CA GLY A 142 -25.00 -16.44 -6.13
C GLY A 142 -23.84 -16.96 -5.29
N GLY A 143 -23.24 -18.08 -5.71
CA GLY A 143 -22.10 -18.66 -5.00
C GLY A 143 -20.85 -17.79 -5.07
N ILE A 144 -19.99 -17.88 -4.05
CA ILE A 144 -18.64 -17.32 -4.10
C ILE A 144 -17.80 -18.25 -5.00
N PRO A 145 -17.07 -17.73 -6.01
CA PRO A 145 -16.26 -18.55 -6.90
C PRO A 145 -15.33 -19.47 -6.12
N PHE A 146 -15.23 -20.73 -6.56
CA PHE A 146 -14.35 -21.77 -5.99
C PHE A 146 -14.63 -22.20 -4.54
N VAL A 147 -15.65 -21.64 -3.88
CA VAL A 147 -15.99 -21.99 -2.50
C VAL A 147 -17.13 -23.01 -2.48
N SER A 148 -16.80 -24.27 -2.23
CA SER A 148 -17.76 -25.36 -2.05
C SER A 148 -17.91 -25.82 -0.59
N LEU A 149 -16.99 -25.42 0.28
CA LEU A 149 -16.91 -25.87 1.67
C LEU A 149 -16.93 -24.71 2.65
N TYR A 150 -17.30 -25.00 3.89
CA TYR A 150 -17.10 -24.10 5.02
C TYR A 150 -16.65 -24.82 6.29
N THR A 151 -15.99 -24.10 7.18
CA THR A 151 -15.65 -24.55 8.54
C THR A 151 -15.94 -23.46 9.57
N PRO A 152 -16.62 -23.76 10.69
CA PRO A 152 -16.67 -22.86 11.84
C PRO A 152 -15.34 -22.88 12.60
N VAL A 153 -14.95 -21.75 13.18
CA VAL A 153 -13.79 -21.62 14.07
C VAL A 153 -14.18 -20.76 15.26
N ASN A 154 -14.06 -21.32 16.46
CA ASN A 154 -14.19 -20.59 17.72
C ASN A 154 -12.85 -20.61 18.49
N PRO A 155 -12.08 -19.50 18.46
CA PRO A 155 -10.78 -19.43 19.11
C PRO A 155 -10.86 -19.09 20.61
N ILE A 156 -12.04 -18.82 21.18
CA ILE A 156 -12.19 -18.31 22.54
C ILE A 156 -12.07 -19.42 23.58
N ASP A 157 -12.71 -20.55 23.32
CA ASP A 157 -12.83 -21.62 24.30
C ASP A 157 -11.50 -22.36 24.44
N VAL A 158 -11.01 -22.49 25.67
CA VAL A 158 -9.82 -23.28 26.00
C VAL A 158 -10.21 -24.75 25.91
N GLY A 159 -9.56 -25.51 25.02
CA GLY A 159 -9.87 -26.93 24.77
C GLY A 159 -10.68 -27.22 23.50
N THR A 160 -10.99 -26.21 22.68
CA THR A 160 -11.52 -26.46 21.33
C THR A 160 -10.45 -27.04 20.42
N LYS A 161 -10.88 -27.97 19.57
CA LYS A 161 -10.06 -28.57 18.49
C LYS A 161 -10.04 -27.68 17.23
N GLN A 162 -10.20 -26.37 17.42
CA GLN A 162 -10.39 -25.40 16.36
C GLN A 162 -9.63 -24.13 16.72
N PHE A 163 -8.87 -23.61 15.78
CA PHE A 163 -8.15 -22.37 15.97
C PHE A 163 -7.80 -21.74 14.62
N ILE A 164 -7.52 -20.45 14.64
CA ILE A 164 -6.97 -19.73 13.49
C ILE A 164 -5.81 -18.88 13.98
N GLN A 165 -4.68 -18.99 13.28
CA GLN A 165 -3.51 -18.17 13.52
C GLN A 165 -3.29 -17.25 12.33
N PHE A 166 -3.09 -15.97 12.62
CA PHE A 166 -2.67 -14.98 11.63
C PHE A 166 -1.16 -14.97 11.59
N VAL A 167 -0.58 -15.40 10.47
CA VAL A 167 0.87 -15.61 10.35
C VAL A 167 1.54 -14.31 9.93
N PRO A 168 2.47 -13.72 10.72
CA PRO A 168 3.16 -12.50 10.32
C PRO A 168 3.86 -12.65 8.97
N GLU A 169 3.92 -11.57 8.20
CA GLU A 169 4.55 -11.57 6.88
C GLU A 169 6.09 -11.69 7.02
N THR A 170 6.61 -12.92 6.93
CA THR A 170 8.04 -13.24 6.81
C THR A 170 8.41 -13.50 5.34
N PRO A 171 9.70 -13.47 4.94
CA PRO A 171 10.12 -13.81 3.58
C PRO A 171 9.61 -15.20 3.14
N ASP A 172 9.64 -16.19 4.04
CA ASP A 172 9.12 -17.53 3.76
C ASP A 172 7.59 -17.49 3.57
N ALA A 173 6.88 -16.78 4.44
CA ALA A 173 5.44 -16.62 4.34
C ALA A 173 5.03 -15.89 3.06
N GLN A 174 5.84 -14.99 2.50
CA GLN A 174 5.50 -14.22 1.29
C GLN A 174 5.25 -15.08 0.06
N SER A 175 5.95 -16.21 -0.06
CA SER A 175 5.86 -17.12 -1.21
C SER A 175 4.68 -18.09 -1.15
N GLN A 176 4.08 -18.30 0.03
CA GLN A 176 3.07 -19.34 0.22
C GLN A 176 1.69 -18.92 -0.28
N CYS A 177 0.94 -19.84 -0.88
CA CYS A 177 -0.47 -19.70 -1.25
C CYS A 177 -0.75 -18.50 -2.19
N ARG A 178 0.14 -18.24 -3.17
CA ARG A 178 0.07 -17.10 -4.11
C ARG A 178 -0.34 -17.49 -5.53
N VAL A 179 -0.40 -18.77 -5.86
CA VAL A 179 -0.69 -19.24 -7.23
C VAL A 179 -2.19 -19.09 -7.50
N PRO A 180 -2.62 -18.34 -8.53
CA PRO A 180 -4.05 -18.20 -8.85
C PRO A 180 -4.75 -19.53 -9.08
N LEU A 181 -6.01 -19.64 -8.64
CA LEU A 181 -6.81 -20.84 -8.91
C LEU A 181 -7.03 -21.02 -10.42
N GLU A 182 -6.97 -22.27 -10.89
CA GLU A 182 -7.04 -22.66 -12.31
C GLU A 182 -5.82 -22.23 -13.15
N TYR A 183 -4.74 -21.75 -12.53
CA TYR A 183 -3.46 -21.56 -13.22
C TYR A 183 -2.67 -22.88 -13.27
N GLU A 184 -2.34 -23.35 -14.46
CA GLU A 184 -1.54 -24.57 -14.68
C GLU A 184 -0.09 -24.19 -15.02
N SER A 185 0.80 -24.12 -14.02
CA SER A 185 2.23 -23.81 -14.19
C SER A 185 3.06 -24.95 -14.79
N ASN A 186 2.59 -26.20 -14.66
CA ASN A 186 3.43 -27.40 -14.83
C ASN A 186 3.30 -28.07 -16.21
N GLY A 187 2.74 -27.36 -17.21
CA GLY A 187 2.65 -27.84 -18.59
C GLY A 187 3.76 -27.26 -19.48
N PRO A 188 4.16 -27.96 -20.56
CA PRO A 188 5.13 -27.45 -21.54
C PRO A 188 4.66 -26.17 -22.26
N ASN A 189 3.36 -25.85 -22.19
CA ASN A 189 2.76 -24.60 -22.62
C ASN A 189 1.84 -24.09 -21.49
N PRO A 190 2.24 -23.07 -20.71
CA PRO A 190 1.36 -22.48 -19.71
C PRO A 190 0.12 -21.93 -20.40
N LYS A 191 -1.06 -22.38 -19.97
CA LYS A 191 -2.32 -21.86 -20.51
C LYS A 191 -2.60 -20.49 -19.89
N PRO A 192 -3.18 -19.55 -20.66
CA PRO A 192 -3.62 -18.28 -20.09
C PRO A 192 -4.66 -18.54 -19.00
N LEU A 193 -4.63 -17.71 -17.96
CA LEU A 193 -5.57 -17.81 -16.86
C LEU A 193 -7.01 -17.62 -17.37
N PRO A 194 -7.94 -18.57 -17.15
CA PRO A 194 -9.30 -18.46 -17.65
C PRO A 194 -10.00 -17.19 -17.18
N GLY A 195 -10.68 -16.51 -18.10
CA GLY A 195 -11.44 -15.28 -17.80
C GLY A 195 -10.59 -14.03 -17.56
N LEU A 196 -9.26 -14.14 -17.63
CA LEU A 196 -8.37 -12.98 -17.54
C LEU A 196 -8.53 -12.08 -18.77
N MET A 197 -8.74 -10.80 -18.51
CA MET A 197 -8.86 -9.75 -19.52
C MET A 197 -8.18 -8.48 -19.03
N THR A 198 -7.89 -7.57 -19.96
CA THR A 198 -7.33 -6.26 -19.61
C THR A 198 -8.37 -5.39 -18.91
N LEU A 199 -7.90 -4.47 -18.07
CA LEU A 199 -8.74 -3.52 -17.37
C LEU A 199 -9.59 -2.68 -18.33
N GLY A 200 -8.99 -2.24 -19.45
CA GLY A 200 -9.70 -1.51 -20.49
C GLY A 200 -10.83 -2.32 -21.14
N GLN A 201 -10.64 -3.63 -21.34
CA GLN A 201 -11.69 -4.52 -21.85
C GLN A 201 -12.82 -4.70 -20.82
N TYR A 202 -12.46 -4.94 -19.55
CA TYR A 202 -13.41 -5.10 -18.46
C TYR A 202 -14.33 -3.89 -18.31
N LEU A 203 -13.75 -2.67 -18.26
CA LEU A 203 -14.49 -1.43 -18.08
C LEU A 203 -15.45 -1.12 -19.23
N LYS A 204 -15.16 -1.59 -20.46
CA LYS A 204 -15.99 -1.34 -21.64
C LYS A 204 -17.09 -2.37 -21.82
N THR A 205 -16.75 -3.65 -21.76
CA THR A 205 -17.66 -4.75 -22.18
C THR A 205 -17.53 -6.02 -21.34
N GLY A 206 -16.40 -6.22 -20.66
CA GLY A 206 -16.12 -7.47 -19.97
C GLY A 206 -16.82 -7.64 -18.61
N HIS A 207 -17.36 -6.58 -18.02
CA HIS A 207 -17.95 -6.59 -16.68
C HIS A 207 -19.19 -7.49 -16.51
N ASP A 208 -19.90 -7.80 -17.59
CA ASP A 208 -21.06 -8.71 -17.55
C ASP A 208 -20.65 -10.20 -17.64
N THR A 209 -19.37 -10.48 -17.89
CA THR A 209 -18.87 -11.86 -18.03
C THR A 209 -18.73 -12.51 -16.65
N ARG A 210 -19.43 -13.62 -16.43
CA ARG A 210 -19.27 -14.41 -15.20
C ARG A 210 -17.84 -14.92 -15.06
N GLY A 211 -17.27 -14.76 -13.87
CA GLY A 211 -15.90 -15.19 -13.61
C GLY A 211 -14.83 -14.32 -14.28
N SER A 212 -15.17 -13.11 -14.73
CA SER A 212 -14.19 -12.14 -15.24
C SER A 212 -13.06 -11.92 -14.25
N ARG A 213 -11.82 -11.94 -14.74
CA ARG A 213 -10.63 -11.66 -13.94
C ARG A 213 -9.87 -10.49 -14.54
N ILE A 214 -9.37 -9.60 -13.69
CA ILE A 214 -8.50 -8.49 -14.09
C ILE A 214 -7.26 -8.49 -13.21
N LEU A 215 -6.11 -8.23 -13.83
CA LEU A 215 -4.83 -8.10 -13.17
C LEU A 215 -4.41 -6.64 -13.23
N VAL A 216 -4.20 -6.01 -12.08
CA VAL A 216 -3.92 -4.59 -11.98
C VAL A 216 -2.82 -4.31 -10.98
N CYS A 217 -2.06 -3.24 -11.19
CA CYS A 217 -1.16 -2.71 -10.19
C CYS A 217 -1.85 -1.60 -9.39
N VAL A 218 -1.51 -1.46 -8.11
CA VAL A 218 -1.87 -0.29 -7.31
C VAL A 218 -1.03 0.89 -7.78
N LYS A 219 -1.63 1.89 -8.44
CA LYS A 219 -0.93 3.13 -8.87
C LYS A 219 -0.75 4.10 -7.71
N SER A 220 -1.82 4.32 -6.95
CA SER A 220 -1.81 5.23 -5.81
C SER A 220 -2.92 4.88 -4.82
N ILE A 221 -2.75 5.30 -3.57
CA ILE A 221 -3.73 5.08 -2.51
C ILE A 221 -4.24 6.44 -2.07
N GLY A 222 -5.55 6.66 -2.08
CA GLY A 222 -6.16 7.90 -1.63
C GLY A 222 -6.23 8.01 -0.11
N SER A 223 -6.50 9.22 0.37
CA SER A 223 -6.76 9.48 1.79
C SER A 223 -8.02 8.74 2.25
N ARG A 224 -8.00 8.23 3.49
CA ARG A 224 -9.20 7.68 4.13
C ARG A 224 -10.23 8.79 4.38
N LYS A 225 -11.44 8.62 3.84
CA LYS A 225 -12.57 9.55 3.95
C LYS A 225 -13.66 8.91 4.81
N ARG A 226 -14.43 9.73 5.52
CA ARG A 226 -15.70 9.33 6.14
C ARG A 226 -16.83 9.94 5.34
N ILE A 227 -17.78 9.12 4.92
CA ILE A 227 -18.87 9.52 4.04
C ILE A 227 -20.19 9.10 4.68
N MET A 228 -21.17 10.00 4.67
CA MET A 228 -22.55 9.66 5.00
C MET A 228 -23.14 8.78 3.91
N VAL A 229 -23.56 7.56 4.25
CA VAL A 229 -24.25 6.66 3.32
C VAL A 229 -25.58 7.32 2.89
N HIS A 230 -26.06 6.97 1.69
CA HIS A 230 -27.21 7.57 0.97
C HIS A 230 -28.47 7.83 1.82
N ASP A 231 -28.67 7.10 2.92
CA ASP A 231 -29.84 7.26 3.80
C ASP A 231 -29.58 8.21 4.99
N HIS A 232 -28.40 8.87 5.04
CA HIS A 232 -27.92 9.72 6.13
C HIS A 232 -27.94 9.07 7.53
N THR A 233 -28.07 7.75 7.59
CA THR A 233 -28.22 6.99 8.83
C THR A 233 -26.88 6.55 9.43
N ARG A 234 -25.82 6.46 8.60
CA ARG A 234 -24.51 5.91 9.03
C ARG A 234 -23.36 6.58 8.29
N GLU A 235 -22.28 6.85 9.02
CA GLU A 235 -20.96 7.16 8.46
C GLU A 235 -20.24 5.86 8.08
N ALA A 236 -19.73 5.78 6.85
CA ALA A 236 -18.88 4.70 6.38
C ALA A 236 -17.49 5.24 6.02
N GLU A 237 -16.45 4.47 6.34
CA GLU A 237 -15.10 4.77 5.87
C GLU A 237 -14.93 4.35 4.41
N LEU A 238 -14.22 5.17 3.64
CA LEU A 238 -13.91 4.94 2.25
C LEU A 238 -12.43 5.19 1.98
N VAL A 239 -11.80 4.26 1.26
CA VAL A 239 -10.49 4.47 0.63
C VAL A 239 -10.65 4.22 -0.87
N GLU A 240 -10.21 5.20 -1.67
CA GLU A 240 -10.15 5.09 -3.13
C GLU A 240 -8.72 4.74 -3.51
N VAL A 241 -8.53 3.61 -4.17
CA VAL A 241 -7.22 3.15 -4.66
C VAL A 241 -7.22 3.29 -6.18
N THR A 242 -6.30 4.06 -6.74
CA THR A 242 -6.13 4.08 -8.19
C THR A 242 -5.38 2.84 -8.62
N VAL A 243 -5.95 2.08 -9.55
CA VAL A 243 -5.35 0.87 -10.11
C VAL A 243 -5.22 1.01 -11.63
N TRP A 244 -4.23 0.32 -12.20
CA TRP A 244 -3.92 0.43 -13.61
C TRP A 244 -3.24 -0.82 -14.17
N ASP A 245 -3.38 -0.98 -15.47
CA ASP A 245 -2.58 -1.87 -16.31
C ASP A 245 -2.07 -1.07 -17.52
N ASP A 246 -1.58 -1.76 -18.55
CA ASP A 246 -1.10 -1.16 -19.79
C ASP A 246 -2.21 -0.59 -20.69
N THR A 247 -3.48 -0.86 -20.37
CA THR A 247 -4.64 -0.50 -21.21
C THR A 247 -5.51 0.60 -20.62
N ALA A 248 -5.58 0.73 -19.29
CA ALA A 248 -6.45 1.69 -18.62
C ALA A 248 -6.00 2.02 -17.19
N THR A 249 -6.63 3.05 -16.62
CA THR A 249 -6.52 3.41 -15.21
C THR A 249 -7.93 3.66 -14.66
N CYS A 250 -8.24 3.14 -13.48
CA CYS A 250 -9.53 3.38 -12.82
C CYS A 250 -9.41 3.43 -11.29
N VAL A 251 -10.54 3.69 -10.63
CA VAL A 251 -10.62 3.71 -9.16
C VAL A 251 -11.20 2.39 -8.66
N LEU A 252 -10.47 1.74 -7.75
CA LEU A 252 -10.93 0.67 -6.88
C LEU A 252 -11.43 1.25 -5.55
N THR A 253 -12.71 1.09 -5.28
CA THR A 253 -13.37 1.61 -4.08
C THR A 253 -13.41 0.56 -2.96
N LEU A 254 -12.75 0.85 -1.83
CA LEU A 254 -12.76 0.01 -0.63
C LEU A 254 -13.60 0.65 0.47
N TRP A 255 -14.60 -0.09 0.95
CA TRP A 255 -15.52 0.35 1.99
C TRP A 255 -15.21 -0.27 3.34
N GLU A 256 -15.42 0.51 4.40
CA GLU A 256 -15.43 0.09 5.81
C GLU A 256 -14.25 -0.82 6.17
N ASP A 257 -14.55 -2.10 6.44
CA ASP A 257 -13.59 -3.11 6.88
C ASP A 257 -12.47 -3.35 5.87
N LYS A 258 -12.77 -3.22 4.57
CA LYS A 258 -11.81 -3.46 3.48
C LYS A 258 -10.79 -2.35 3.34
N ALA A 259 -11.09 -1.15 3.83
CA ALA A 259 -10.18 0.00 3.77
C ALA A 259 -8.85 -0.25 4.51
N ASN A 260 -8.85 -1.12 5.52
CA ASN A 260 -7.63 -1.50 6.24
C ASN A 260 -6.65 -2.29 5.37
N SER A 261 -7.15 -3.06 4.40
CA SER A 261 -6.28 -3.88 3.53
C SER A 261 -5.34 -3.04 2.67
N ALA A 262 -5.79 -1.85 2.23
CA ALA A 262 -4.95 -0.93 1.46
C ALA A 262 -3.71 -0.42 2.22
N SER A 263 -3.68 -0.49 3.55
CA SER A 263 -2.53 -0.04 4.34
C SER A 263 -1.26 -0.86 4.11
N LEU A 264 -1.40 -2.12 3.67
CA LEU A 264 -0.27 -3.00 3.34
C LEU A 264 0.15 -2.92 1.87
N TRP A 265 -0.65 -2.28 1.02
CA TRP A 265 -0.37 -2.19 -0.40
C TRP A 265 0.68 -1.12 -0.69
N ARG A 266 1.56 -1.43 -1.65
CA ARG A 266 2.63 -0.56 -2.10
C ARG A 266 2.30 -0.01 -3.48
N PRO A 267 2.19 1.31 -3.61
CA PRO A 267 2.01 1.95 -4.91
C PRO A 267 3.17 1.61 -5.86
N ASN A 268 2.82 1.33 -7.12
CA ASN A 268 3.68 0.82 -8.18
C ASN A 268 4.47 -0.46 -7.81
N GLY A 269 4.02 -1.20 -6.79
CA GLY A 269 4.69 -2.40 -6.28
C GLY A 269 3.76 -3.58 -6.03
N THR A 270 2.56 -3.33 -5.51
CA THR A 270 1.56 -4.38 -5.25
C THR A 270 0.71 -4.63 -6.49
N ILE A 271 0.64 -5.90 -6.88
CA ILE A 271 -0.23 -6.42 -7.94
C ILE A 271 -1.46 -7.06 -7.30
N LEU A 272 -2.62 -6.85 -7.90
CA LEU A 272 -3.89 -7.43 -7.47
C LEU A 272 -4.50 -8.20 -8.63
N LEU A 273 -4.86 -9.46 -8.41
CA LEU A 273 -5.76 -10.21 -9.29
C LEU A 273 -7.15 -10.20 -8.67
N LEU A 274 -8.11 -9.60 -9.38
CA LEU A 274 -9.49 -9.49 -8.95
C LEU A 274 -10.35 -10.47 -9.75
N THR A 275 -10.97 -11.43 -9.08
CA THR A 275 -11.95 -12.35 -9.68
C THR A 275 -13.36 -11.90 -9.34
N SER A 276 -14.20 -11.75 -10.37
CA SER A 276 -15.57 -11.20 -10.26
C SER A 276 -15.63 -9.86 -9.49
N PRO A 277 -14.84 -8.84 -9.87
CA PRO A 277 -14.96 -7.51 -9.27
C PRO A 277 -16.34 -6.91 -9.56
N LYS A 278 -16.78 -5.99 -8.71
CA LYS A 278 -18.02 -5.24 -8.94
C LYS A 278 -17.74 -4.07 -9.87
N PHE A 279 -18.42 -3.99 -11.02
CA PHE A 279 -18.38 -2.79 -11.85
C PHE A 279 -19.15 -1.64 -11.19
N ILE A 280 -18.56 -0.45 -11.20
CA ILE A 280 -19.18 0.79 -10.73
C ILE A 280 -19.32 1.70 -11.94
N ALA A 281 -20.56 1.85 -12.42
CA ALA A 281 -20.85 2.71 -13.55
C ALA A 281 -20.53 4.20 -13.23
N PRO A 282 -20.14 4.99 -14.24
CA PRO A 282 -19.96 6.43 -14.09
C PRO A 282 -21.24 7.10 -13.56
N ARG A 283 -21.10 8.07 -12.65
CA ARG A 283 -22.26 8.83 -12.14
C ARG A 283 -22.64 9.93 -13.14
N GLN A 284 -23.62 9.66 -14.01
CA GLN A 284 -24.15 10.54 -15.06
C GLN A 284 -23.09 11.11 -16.05
N PRO A 285 -23.45 11.33 -17.32
CA PRO A 285 -22.55 11.93 -18.30
C PRO A 285 -22.49 13.45 -18.12
N THR A 286 -21.86 13.92 -17.04
CA THR A 286 -21.42 15.32 -16.92
C THR A 286 -19.90 15.38 -17.16
N PRO A 287 -19.37 16.51 -17.66
CA PRO A 287 -17.93 16.68 -17.88
C PRO A 287 -17.07 16.57 -16.60
N THR A 288 -17.70 16.47 -15.43
CA THR A 288 -17.07 16.32 -14.11
C THR A 288 -17.33 14.96 -13.46
N SER A 289 -17.94 14.02 -14.20
CA SER A 289 -18.28 12.69 -13.71
C SER A 289 -17.03 11.85 -13.45
N SER A 290 -17.01 11.15 -12.31
CA SER A 290 -15.98 10.14 -12.03
C SER A 290 -16.04 9.04 -13.11
N PRO A 291 -14.89 8.64 -13.66
CA PRO A 291 -14.84 7.55 -14.64
C PRO A 291 -15.37 6.25 -14.04
N ALA A 292 -15.71 5.29 -14.90
CA ALA A 292 -16.10 3.96 -14.47
C ALA A 292 -15.04 3.37 -13.52
N GLY A 293 -15.50 2.72 -12.47
CA GLY A 293 -14.65 2.18 -11.41
C GLY A 293 -14.95 0.71 -11.14
N ILE A 294 -14.23 0.20 -10.16
CA ILE A 294 -14.39 -1.16 -9.66
C ILE A 294 -14.53 -1.15 -8.14
N GLY A 295 -15.22 -2.13 -7.59
CA GLY A 295 -15.41 -2.31 -6.16
C GLY A 295 -15.30 -3.76 -5.76
N LEU A 296 -15.18 -4.00 -4.45
CA LEU A 296 -15.24 -5.34 -3.89
C LEU A 296 -16.67 -5.63 -3.46
N SER A 297 -17.18 -6.81 -3.83
CA SER A 297 -18.44 -7.33 -3.30
C SER A 297 -18.21 -8.65 -2.55
N TYR A 298 -19.26 -9.26 -2.04
CA TYR A 298 -19.14 -10.48 -1.24
C TYR A 298 -18.61 -11.70 -2.03
N ASN A 299 -18.73 -11.69 -3.37
CA ASN A 299 -18.26 -12.76 -4.25
C ASN A 299 -16.95 -12.42 -4.97
N THR A 300 -16.38 -11.24 -4.74
CA THR A 300 -15.11 -10.84 -5.33
C THR A 300 -13.97 -11.55 -4.60
N LEU A 301 -13.02 -12.13 -5.32
CA LEU A 301 -11.78 -12.64 -4.72
C LEU A 301 -10.62 -11.72 -5.10
N VAL A 302 -9.74 -11.46 -4.14
CA VAL A 302 -8.57 -10.59 -4.33
C VAL A 302 -7.32 -11.36 -3.94
N ASP A 303 -6.57 -11.82 -4.93
CA ASP A 303 -5.22 -12.33 -4.73
C ASP A 303 -4.25 -11.14 -4.75
N VAL A 304 -3.54 -10.95 -3.64
CA VAL A 304 -2.48 -9.93 -3.52
C VAL A 304 -1.18 -10.56 -3.98
N ASP A 305 -0.40 -9.83 -4.78
CA ASP A 305 0.89 -10.24 -5.34
C ASP A 305 0.89 -11.70 -5.84
N PRO A 306 -0.04 -12.08 -6.73
CA PRO A 306 -0.15 -13.44 -7.23
C PRO A 306 1.13 -13.88 -7.95
N ASP A 307 1.46 -15.16 -7.85
CA ASP A 307 2.66 -15.75 -8.44
C ASP A 307 2.32 -16.48 -9.74
N PHE A 308 2.48 -15.77 -10.86
CA PHE A 308 2.32 -16.31 -12.23
C PHE A 308 2.89 -15.33 -13.28
N THR A 309 3.04 -15.81 -14.52
CA THR A 309 3.75 -15.11 -15.61
C THR A 309 3.21 -13.71 -15.93
N ASP A 310 1.89 -13.54 -15.98
CA ASP A 310 1.32 -12.23 -16.37
C ASP A 310 1.49 -11.20 -15.24
N ALA A 311 1.55 -11.65 -13.98
CA ALA A 311 1.90 -10.80 -12.85
C ALA A 311 3.36 -10.34 -12.92
N ASP A 312 4.30 -11.21 -13.28
CA ASP A 312 5.70 -10.82 -13.46
C ASP A 312 5.90 -9.85 -14.61
N TRP A 313 5.20 -10.10 -15.73
CA TRP A 313 5.18 -9.18 -16.86
C TRP A 313 4.66 -7.79 -16.43
N LEU A 314 3.51 -7.73 -15.73
CA LEU A 314 2.94 -6.46 -15.28
C LEU A 314 3.85 -5.76 -14.27
N ARG A 315 4.51 -6.48 -13.34
CA ARG A 315 5.50 -5.91 -12.42
C ARG A 315 6.64 -5.22 -13.16
N ASN A 316 7.18 -5.85 -14.20
CA ASN A 316 8.27 -5.28 -14.99
C ASN A 316 7.80 -4.07 -15.80
N TRP A 317 6.65 -4.16 -16.46
CA TRP A 317 6.05 -3.04 -17.19
C TRP A 317 5.80 -1.82 -16.29
N VAL A 318 5.27 -2.04 -15.07
CA VAL A 318 5.06 -0.97 -14.07
C VAL A 318 6.37 -0.35 -13.64
N LYS A 319 7.42 -1.15 -13.35
CA LYS A 319 8.73 -0.64 -12.96
C LYS A 319 9.31 0.30 -14.03
N ASP A 320 9.23 -0.09 -15.29
CA ASP A 320 9.75 0.71 -16.39
C ASP A 320 8.92 1.98 -16.64
N THR A 321 7.60 1.87 -16.51
CA THR A 321 6.69 3.02 -16.70
C THR A 321 6.79 4.01 -15.54
N ALA A 322 6.83 3.53 -14.29
CA ALA A 322 6.97 4.37 -13.11
C ALA A 322 8.30 5.14 -13.12
N LYS A 323 9.40 4.52 -13.58
CA LYS A 323 10.68 5.23 -13.80
C LYS A 323 10.55 6.38 -14.79
N LYS A 324 9.78 6.20 -15.87
CA LYS A 324 9.56 7.23 -16.91
C LYS A 324 8.63 8.36 -16.45
N GLU A 325 7.61 8.03 -15.66
CA GLU A 325 6.58 8.98 -15.18
C GLU A 325 6.94 9.66 -13.85
N SER A 326 7.99 9.22 -13.15
CA SER A 326 8.30 9.73 -11.82
C SER A 326 8.57 11.24 -11.83
N ILE A 327 8.01 11.93 -10.84
CA ILE A 327 8.25 13.35 -10.62
C ILE A 327 9.63 13.64 -10.03
N TYR A 328 10.27 12.61 -9.45
CA TYR A 328 11.54 12.71 -8.76
C TYR A 328 12.28 11.38 -8.83
N ILE A 329 13.45 11.41 -9.46
CA ILE A 329 14.39 10.30 -9.43
C ILE A 329 15.45 10.66 -8.39
N PRO A 330 15.65 9.84 -7.34
CA PRO A 330 16.67 10.11 -6.35
C PRO A 330 18.05 10.04 -6.97
N PHE A 331 18.94 10.91 -6.51
CA PHE A 331 20.35 10.86 -6.90
C PHE A 331 20.94 9.51 -6.51
N PRO A 332 21.53 8.75 -7.46
CA PRO A 332 22.04 7.41 -7.19
C PRO A 332 23.28 7.49 -6.31
N LYS A 333 23.10 7.21 -5.01
CA LYS A 333 24.22 7.04 -4.09
C LYS A 333 24.91 5.71 -4.42
N ASP A 334 26.24 5.71 -4.41
CA ASP A 334 27.09 4.52 -4.61
C ASP A 334 27.23 3.98 -6.05
N VAL A 335 26.57 4.58 -7.04
CA VAL A 335 26.78 4.24 -8.47
C VAL A 335 27.87 5.11 -9.08
N TRP A 336 27.88 6.40 -8.74
CA TRP A 336 28.81 7.38 -9.29
C TRP A 336 29.83 7.85 -8.25
N ASN A 337 31.12 7.70 -8.56
CA ASN A 337 32.20 8.23 -7.73
C ASN A 337 32.44 9.71 -8.04
N ALA A 338 31.67 10.59 -7.38
CA ALA A 338 31.76 12.04 -7.56
C ALA A 338 33.17 12.59 -7.36
N GLN A 339 33.95 12.04 -6.41
CA GLN A 339 35.31 12.49 -6.13
C GLN A 339 36.25 12.16 -7.28
N GLU A 340 36.13 10.96 -7.86
CA GLU A 340 36.89 10.57 -9.04
C GLU A 340 36.44 11.33 -10.30
N ALA A 341 35.15 11.61 -10.46
CA ALA A 341 34.65 12.41 -11.58
C ALA A 341 35.14 13.88 -11.52
N VAL A 342 35.26 14.45 -10.33
CA VAL A 342 35.74 15.84 -10.14
C VAL A 342 37.27 15.93 -10.19
N HIS A 343 37.97 15.02 -9.51
CA HIS A 343 39.42 15.11 -9.26
C HIS A 343 40.26 14.11 -10.06
N GLY A 344 39.64 13.17 -10.77
CA GLY A 344 40.32 12.13 -11.53
C GLY A 344 41.22 12.64 -12.65
N PRO A 345 42.08 11.76 -13.20
CA PRO A 345 43.10 12.13 -14.19
C PRO A 345 42.53 12.42 -15.58
N LEU A 346 41.38 11.84 -15.92
CA LEU A 346 40.69 12.05 -17.20
C LEU A 346 39.46 12.93 -16.96
N ARG A 347 39.43 14.11 -17.58
CA ARG A 347 38.31 15.06 -17.49
C ARG A 347 37.93 15.56 -18.89
N PRO A 348 37.48 14.67 -19.79
CA PRO A 348 37.05 15.08 -21.12
C PRO A 348 35.90 16.09 -21.02
N LEU A 349 36.02 17.17 -21.79
CA LEU A 349 34.92 18.08 -22.05
C LEU A 349 34.16 17.52 -23.24
N PHE A 350 32.89 17.21 -23.05
CA PHE A 350 31.98 16.75 -24.08
C PHE A 350 31.04 17.87 -24.52
N THR A 351 30.52 17.71 -25.72
CA THR A 351 29.30 18.33 -26.21
C THR A 351 28.10 17.40 -26.01
N LEU A 352 26.88 17.94 -26.01
CA LEU A 352 25.66 17.16 -25.86
C LEU A 352 25.47 16.14 -26.99
N ALA A 353 25.87 16.47 -28.22
CA ALA A 353 25.83 15.51 -29.32
C ALA A 353 26.78 14.33 -29.11
N GLU A 354 28.00 14.56 -28.60
CA GLU A 354 28.93 13.48 -28.29
C GLU A 354 28.41 12.57 -27.17
N VAL A 355 27.73 13.15 -26.16
CA VAL A 355 27.06 12.38 -25.11
C VAL A 355 25.92 11.53 -25.68
N ASP A 356 25.08 12.09 -26.56
CA ASP A 356 23.99 11.35 -27.22
C ASP A 356 24.53 10.22 -28.11
N ASP A 357 25.58 10.49 -28.90
CA ASP A 357 26.22 9.51 -29.77
C ASP A 357 26.86 8.37 -28.96
N PHE A 358 27.57 8.69 -27.87
CA PHE A 358 28.18 7.69 -27.00
C PHE A 358 27.12 6.82 -26.33
N ALA A 359 26.09 7.45 -25.75
CA ALA A 359 24.99 6.74 -25.08
C ALA A 359 24.19 5.83 -26.03
N ARG A 360 24.12 6.16 -27.32
CA ARG A 360 23.47 5.31 -28.34
C ARG A 360 24.37 4.20 -28.85
N THR A 361 25.66 4.44 -28.96
CA THR A 361 26.63 3.49 -29.50
C THR A 361 26.92 2.37 -28.49
N ASP A 362 27.03 2.72 -27.20
CA ASP A 362 27.26 1.76 -26.13
C ASP A 362 26.41 2.09 -24.89
N PRO A 363 25.12 1.71 -24.87
CA PRO A 363 24.22 2.02 -23.76
C PRO A 363 24.56 1.30 -22.45
N ALA A 364 25.45 0.30 -22.47
CA ALA A 364 25.78 -0.52 -21.31
C ALA A 364 26.99 -0.01 -20.51
N THR A 365 27.77 0.90 -21.10
CA THR A 365 28.99 1.43 -20.49
C THR A 365 28.74 2.76 -19.82
N ASP A 366 28.97 2.82 -18.51
CA ASP A 366 28.95 4.06 -17.75
C ASP A 366 30.20 4.91 -18.07
N PHE A 367 30.03 6.23 -18.17
CA PHE A 367 31.13 7.15 -18.44
C PHE A 367 30.91 8.48 -17.75
N THR A 368 32.00 9.20 -17.46
CA THR A 368 31.96 10.47 -16.74
C THR A 368 32.67 11.56 -17.54
N GLY A 369 32.25 12.81 -17.35
CA GLY A 369 32.83 13.92 -18.08
C GLY A 369 32.31 15.27 -17.65
N LYS A 370 32.69 16.30 -18.43
CA LYS A 370 32.24 17.68 -18.24
C LYS A 370 31.40 18.13 -19.41
N LEU A 371 30.39 18.94 -19.15
CA LEU A 371 29.58 19.64 -20.16
C LEU A 371 29.65 21.14 -19.88
N SER A 372 29.74 21.94 -20.94
CA SER A 372 29.60 23.40 -20.83
C SER A 372 28.22 23.80 -21.31
N LEU A 373 27.34 24.19 -20.40
CA LEU A 373 25.92 24.40 -20.68
C LEU A 373 25.50 25.85 -20.41
N ILE A 374 24.49 26.29 -21.15
CA ILE A 374 23.78 27.55 -20.95
C ILE A 374 22.37 27.25 -20.44
N ILE A 375 21.93 27.99 -19.43
CA ILE A 375 20.56 27.92 -18.92
C ILE A 375 19.64 28.72 -19.84
N LEU A 376 18.77 28.04 -20.59
CA LEU A 376 17.79 28.70 -21.46
C LEU A 376 16.43 28.90 -20.79
N GLY A 377 16.19 28.25 -19.65
CA GLY A 377 14.96 28.42 -18.88
C GLY A 377 15.14 28.03 -17.42
N MET A 378 14.43 28.73 -16.55
CA MET A 378 14.31 28.43 -15.13
C MET A 378 12.89 28.79 -14.67
N ASP A 379 12.29 28.02 -13.77
CA ASP A 379 10.93 28.27 -13.24
C ASP A 379 10.93 28.20 -11.71
N LEU A 380 11.60 29.16 -11.06
CA LEU A 380 11.58 29.28 -9.60
C LEU A 380 10.26 29.91 -9.14
N LEU A 381 9.91 31.06 -9.71
CA LEU A 381 8.76 31.85 -9.26
C LEU A 381 7.43 31.15 -9.55
N GLY A 382 7.29 30.53 -10.73
CA GLY A 382 6.05 29.84 -11.10
C GLY A 382 5.82 28.57 -10.29
N LEU A 383 6.87 27.80 -9.98
CA LEU A 383 6.77 26.67 -9.04
C LEU A 383 6.49 27.15 -7.61
N HIS A 384 7.14 28.22 -7.13
CA HIS A 384 6.85 28.79 -5.82
C HIS A 384 5.39 29.26 -5.72
N ARG A 385 4.86 29.99 -6.70
CA ARG A 385 3.45 30.44 -6.71
C ARG A 385 2.46 29.28 -6.65
N ARG A 386 2.79 28.13 -7.25
CA ARG A 386 1.98 26.91 -7.22
C ARG A 386 2.18 26.05 -5.97
N LYS A 387 3.06 26.46 -5.04
CA LYS A 387 3.48 25.69 -3.87
C LYS A 387 4.18 24.37 -4.23
N MET A 388 4.96 24.38 -5.31
CA MET A 388 5.62 23.20 -5.91
C MET A 388 7.13 23.36 -6.01
N LEU A 389 7.74 24.27 -5.25
CA LEU A 389 9.19 24.50 -5.30
C LEU A 389 9.98 23.26 -4.88
N CYS A 390 9.48 22.50 -3.92
CA CYS A 390 10.05 21.23 -3.47
C CYS A 390 9.10 20.07 -3.78
N CYS A 391 9.64 18.89 -4.08
CA CYS A 391 8.84 17.70 -4.35
C CYS A 391 9.47 16.38 -3.89
N ILE A 392 8.61 15.38 -3.66
CA ILE A 392 8.98 13.96 -3.57
C ILE A 392 7.76 13.11 -3.92
N GLU A 393 7.95 11.84 -4.24
CA GLU A 393 6.85 10.88 -4.33
C GLU A 393 6.69 10.11 -3.01
N CYS A 394 5.46 10.01 -2.51
CA CYS A 394 5.16 9.19 -1.33
C CYS A 394 3.79 8.54 -1.49
N CYS A 395 3.69 7.23 -1.24
CA CYS A 395 2.46 6.47 -1.46
C CYS A 395 1.91 6.62 -2.90
N GLY A 396 2.80 6.67 -3.91
CA GLY A 396 2.42 6.77 -5.33
C GLY A 396 1.76 8.10 -5.71
N VAL A 397 1.82 9.10 -4.82
CA VAL A 397 1.33 10.45 -5.10
C VAL A 397 2.45 11.46 -4.96
N PRO A 398 2.49 12.48 -5.81
CA PRO A 398 3.45 13.56 -5.67
C PRO A 398 3.09 14.42 -4.45
N LEU A 399 4.09 14.68 -3.61
CA LEU A 399 4.03 15.67 -2.55
C LEU A 399 4.77 16.92 -3.02
N TYR A 400 4.11 18.07 -2.85
CA TYR A 400 4.63 19.38 -3.21
C TYR A 400 4.53 20.32 -2.03
N ALA A 401 5.55 21.15 -1.82
CA ALA A 401 5.50 22.28 -0.91
C ALA A 401 6.55 23.34 -1.27
N ASN A 402 6.43 24.54 -0.70
CA ASN A 402 7.54 25.50 -0.60
C ASN A 402 8.22 25.37 0.75
N HIS A 403 8.47 24.14 1.19
CA HIS A 403 9.18 23.82 2.44
C HIS A 403 10.01 22.56 2.22
N PRO A 404 11.14 22.38 2.91
CA PRO A 404 11.98 21.18 2.78
C PRO A 404 11.32 19.92 3.37
N SER A 405 10.10 20.02 3.90
CA SER A 405 9.37 18.88 4.40
C SER A 405 7.86 19.04 4.25
N ALA A 406 7.17 17.91 4.08
CA ALA A 406 5.71 17.86 4.06
C ALA A 406 5.21 16.56 4.70
N THR A 407 4.02 16.60 5.29
CA THR A 407 3.36 15.41 5.83
C THR A 407 2.52 14.75 4.74
N CYS A 408 2.81 13.48 4.45
CA CYS A 408 1.99 12.70 3.54
C CYS A 408 0.60 12.45 4.15
N LYS A 409 -0.48 12.86 3.48
CA LYS A 409 -1.85 12.64 3.96
C LYS A 409 -2.28 11.16 4.00
N ASN A 410 -1.54 10.28 3.32
CA ASN A 410 -1.88 8.86 3.24
C ASN A 410 -1.25 8.07 4.38
N CYS A 411 0.06 8.19 4.58
CA CYS A 411 0.76 7.46 5.65
C CYS A 411 0.92 8.29 6.93
N MET A 412 0.53 9.57 6.93
CA MET A 412 0.69 10.52 8.04
C MET A 412 2.14 10.72 8.51
N LYS A 413 3.12 10.25 7.73
CA LYS A 413 4.55 10.43 8.02
C LYS A 413 5.04 11.74 7.40
N LYS A 414 5.88 12.45 8.15
CA LYS A 414 6.66 13.58 7.64
C LYS A 414 7.70 13.05 6.65
N LYS A 415 7.82 13.71 5.50
CA LYS A 415 8.79 13.41 4.45
C LYS A 415 9.65 14.64 4.20
N GLU A 416 10.93 14.41 3.98
CA GLU A 416 11.85 15.43 3.48
C GLU A 416 11.63 15.57 1.97
N LEU A 417 11.58 16.80 1.50
CA LEU A 417 11.38 17.16 0.11
C LEU A 417 12.69 17.70 -0.46
N VAL A 418 12.95 17.41 -1.73
CA VAL A 418 14.07 17.98 -2.46
C VAL A 418 13.59 19.13 -3.35
N LEU A 419 14.52 19.95 -3.84
CA LEU A 419 14.20 20.95 -4.86
C LEU A 419 13.59 20.26 -6.09
N ASN A 420 12.50 20.82 -6.61
CA ASN A 420 11.82 20.26 -7.77
C ASN A 420 12.75 20.28 -8.99
N PRO A 421 13.04 19.13 -9.64
CA PRO A 421 13.93 19.08 -10.80
C PRO A 421 13.47 19.96 -11.98
N ARG A 422 12.17 20.31 -12.01
CA ARG A 422 11.60 21.22 -13.01
C ARG A 422 11.95 22.69 -12.78
N VAL A 423 12.60 23.04 -11.67
CA VAL A 423 13.16 24.39 -11.48
C VAL A 423 14.13 24.70 -12.63
N MET A 424 14.97 23.72 -13.01
CA MET A 424 15.84 23.83 -14.19
C MET A 424 15.02 23.57 -15.44
N GLY A 425 14.88 24.60 -16.28
CA GLY A 425 14.25 24.51 -17.58
C GLY A 425 15.17 23.82 -18.61
N VAL A 426 15.19 24.35 -19.82
CA VAL A 426 16.03 23.80 -20.89
C VAL A 426 17.48 24.22 -20.66
N LEU A 427 18.41 23.26 -20.78
CA LEU A 427 19.84 23.51 -20.81
C LEU A 427 20.36 23.18 -22.20
N ALA A 428 21.29 23.96 -22.73
CA ALA A 428 21.78 23.75 -24.08
C ALA A 428 23.27 24.07 -24.23
N ASP A 429 23.87 23.47 -25.24
CA ASP A 429 25.13 23.89 -25.83
C ASP A 429 24.94 24.12 -27.34
N GLU A 430 26.02 24.30 -28.09
CA GLU A 430 25.97 24.49 -29.55
C GLU A 430 25.52 23.26 -30.34
N THR A 431 25.45 22.08 -29.71
CA THR A 431 25.20 20.79 -30.37
C THR A 431 23.84 20.19 -30.03
N GLY A 432 23.20 20.60 -28.92
CA GLY A 432 21.92 20.05 -28.51
C GLY A 432 21.30 20.72 -27.28
N CYS A 433 20.28 20.08 -26.73
CA CYS A 433 19.62 20.54 -25.51
C CYS A 433 19.09 19.40 -24.65
N ILE A 434 18.99 19.66 -23.34
CA ILE A 434 18.38 18.79 -22.35
C ILE A 434 17.05 19.40 -21.91
N ALA A 435 16.00 18.60 -21.98
CA ALA A 435 14.66 19.02 -21.58
C ALA A 435 14.52 19.19 -20.05
N GLN A 436 13.59 20.07 -19.65
CA GLN A 436 13.28 20.37 -18.25
C GLN A 436 13.00 19.10 -17.42
N GLY A 437 13.62 19.03 -16.23
CA GLY A 437 13.42 17.95 -15.27
C GLY A 437 13.95 16.57 -15.69
N LYS A 438 14.80 16.49 -16.72
CA LYS A 438 15.44 15.22 -17.14
C LYS A 438 16.78 14.94 -16.48
N LEU A 439 17.45 15.96 -15.95
CA LEU A 439 18.69 15.78 -15.18
C LEU A 439 18.38 15.47 -13.72
N VAL A 440 19.15 14.53 -13.18
CA VAL A 440 19.17 14.22 -11.76
C VAL A 440 20.33 14.97 -11.13
N TRP A 441 20.01 15.90 -10.21
CA TRP A 441 21.00 16.77 -9.59
C TRP A 441 21.38 16.25 -8.20
N SER A 442 22.67 16.34 -7.85
CA SER A 442 23.10 16.15 -6.47
C SER A 442 22.77 17.39 -5.64
N GLU A 443 22.59 17.22 -4.33
CA GLU A 443 22.35 18.35 -3.42
C GLU A 443 23.50 19.37 -3.44
N GLN A 444 24.73 18.88 -3.62
CA GLN A 444 25.92 19.71 -3.77
C GLN A 444 25.87 20.54 -5.06
N ALA A 445 25.61 19.91 -6.21
CA ALA A 445 25.56 20.62 -7.49
C ALA A 445 24.44 21.68 -7.52
N CYS A 446 23.28 21.37 -6.95
CA CYS A 446 22.21 22.36 -6.77
C CYS A 446 22.67 23.53 -5.90
N SER A 447 23.31 23.27 -4.76
CA SER A 447 23.73 24.34 -3.83
C SER A 447 24.82 25.22 -4.43
N GLU A 448 25.82 24.63 -5.10
CA GLU A 448 26.89 25.36 -5.78
C GLU A 448 26.38 26.21 -6.95
N LEU A 449 25.35 25.75 -7.66
CA LEU A 449 24.77 26.50 -8.77
C LEU A 449 24.07 27.78 -8.31
N PHE A 450 23.30 27.72 -7.23
CA PHE A 450 22.55 28.88 -6.72
C PHE A 450 23.35 29.78 -5.78
N PHE A 451 24.22 29.17 -4.98
CA PHE A 451 25.03 29.85 -3.98
C PHE A 451 26.49 29.38 -4.08
N PRO A 452 27.18 29.71 -5.18
CA PRO A 452 28.57 29.33 -5.35
C PRO A 452 29.39 29.88 -4.18
N SER A 453 30.08 28.99 -3.45
CA SER A 453 31.08 29.43 -2.50
C SER A 453 32.11 30.22 -3.29
N THR A 454 32.37 31.48 -2.93
CA THR A 454 33.43 32.26 -3.54
C THR A 454 34.76 31.57 -3.27
N ALA A 455 35.21 30.74 -4.21
CA ALA A 455 36.54 30.19 -4.21
C ALA A 455 37.52 31.36 -4.31
N ALA A 456 38.45 31.38 -3.35
CA ALA A 456 39.44 32.42 -3.18
C ALA A 456 40.37 32.51 -4.40
N ASP A 457 40.09 33.44 -5.31
CA ASP A 457 41.05 33.95 -6.28
C ASP A 457 41.26 35.46 -6.05
N SER A 458 42.19 35.78 -5.16
CA SER A 458 43.16 36.87 -5.32
C SER A 458 44.11 36.89 -4.12
N ALA A 459 45.29 36.30 -4.32
CA ALA A 459 46.44 36.60 -3.50
C ALA A 459 46.84 38.06 -3.73
N SER A 460 46.36 38.99 -2.90
CA SER A 460 47.14 40.18 -2.49
C SER A 460 46.38 41.08 -1.51
N SER A 461 47.07 41.38 -0.40
CA SER A 461 46.89 42.48 0.55
C SER A 461 45.85 42.33 1.67
N ALA A 462 46.36 42.53 2.87
CA ALA A 462 45.69 42.39 4.14
C ALA A 462 44.71 43.54 4.40
N THR A 463 43.46 43.20 4.74
CA THR A 463 42.76 43.72 5.93
C THR A 463 41.46 42.92 6.09
N ASN A 464 41.21 42.40 7.30
CA ASN A 464 39.95 41.75 7.63
C ASN A 464 38.76 42.68 7.35
N PRO A 465 37.68 42.14 6.78
CA PRO A 465 36.46 42.06 7.58
C PRO A 465 35.90 40.64 7.60
N SER A 466 35.24 40.32 8.70
CA SER A 466 34.58 39.05 8.99
C SER A 466 33.78 38.51 7.81
N TYR A 467 34.24 37.41 7.22
CA TYR A 467 33.44 36.61 6.30
C TYR A 467 32.39 35.81 7.09
N PRO A 468 31.10 35.87 6.75
CA PRO A 468 30.17 34.84 7.15
C PRO A 468 30.56 33.55 6.41
N SER A 469 30.89 32.51 7.15
CA SER A 469 31.12 31.17 6.61
C SER A 469 29.83 30.68 5.93
N SER A 470 29.78 30.69 4.60
CA SER A 470 28.60 30.29 3.84
C SER A 470 28.50 28.76 3.75
N SER A 471 27.73 28.17 4.67
CA SER A 471 27.08 26.87 4.44
C SER A 471 25.76 27.08 3.69
N ALA A 472 25.79 27.89 2.63
CA ALA A 472 24.58 28.23 1.89
C ALA A 472 24.10 27.01 1.11
N SER A 473 22.92 26.53 1.46
CA SER A 473 22.27 25.36 0.85
C SER A 473 21.14 25.84 -0.03
N TRP A 474 20.78 25.06 -1.07
CA TRP A 474 19.58 25.32 -1.89
C TRP A 474 18.32 25.57 -1.04
N THR A 475 18.28 25.08 0.20
CA THR A 475 17.20 25.32 1.16
C THR A 475 16.96 26.81 1.45
N GLU A 476 17.94 27.69 1.23
CA GLU A 476 17.76 29.14 1.36
C GLU A 476 16.72 29.70 0.38
N LEU A 477 16.61 29.11 -0.82
CA LEU A 477 15.58 29.48 -1.82
C LEU A 477 14.16 29.36 -1.24
N VAL A 478 13.95 28.44 -0.32
CA VAL A 478 12.65 28.21 0.32
C VAL A 478 12.23 29.38 1.21
N GLY A 479 13.19 30.06 1.83
CA GLY A 479 12.96 31.22 2.70
C GLY A 479 12.91 32.55 1.96
N MET A 480 13.21 32.57 0.66
CA MET A 480 13.26 33.81 -0.11
C MET A 480 11.88 34.34 -0.47
N GLU A 481 11.74 35.65 -0.42
CA GLU A 481 10.56 36.33 -0.94
C GLU A 481 10.51 36.24 -2.47
N THR A 482 9.30 36.43 -3.03
CA THR A 482 9.07 36.35 -4.48
C THR A 482 9.96 37.28 -5.31
N VAL A 483 10.39 38.42 -4.75
CA VAL A 483 11.32 39.35 -5.41
C VAL A 483 12.71 38.72 -5.50
N GLY A 484 13.20 38.11 -4.42
CA GLY A 484 14.50 37.43 -4.40
C GLY A 484 14.55 36.24 -5.36
N LEU A 485 13.49 35.43 -5.39
CA LEU A 485 13.38 34.32 -6.35
C LEU A 485 13.40 34.80 -7.80
N ARG A 486 12.70 35.89 -8.10
CA ARG A 486 12.71 36.49 -9.43
C ARG A 486 14.08 37.01 -9.82
N MET A 487 14.80 37.64 -8.90
CA MET A 487 16.16 38.12 -9.15
C MET A 487 17.12 36.98 -9.49
N ILE A 488 17.05 35.85 -8.76
CA ILE A 488 17.86 34.67 -9.07
C ILE A 488 17.50 34.11 -10.44
N GLU A 489 16.20 33.99 -10.74
CA GLU A 489 15.73 33.52 -12.04
C GLU A 489 16.27 34.41 -13.17
N GLU A 490 16.17 35.74 -13.04
CA GLU A 490 16.71 36.70 -14.03
C GLU A 490 18.24 36.66 -14.14
N GLN A 491 18.97 36.43 -13.03
CA GLN A 491 20.43 36.30 -13.03
C GLN A 491 20.93 35.00 -13.65
N MET A 492 20.20 33.91 -13.47
CA MET A 492 20.58 32.58 -13.97
C MET A 492 20.21 32.37 -15.43
N MET A 493 19.23 33.10 -15.95
CA MET A 493 18.88 33.05 -17.36
C MET A 493 20.08 33.43 -18.24
N TYR A 494 20.41 32.55 -19.17
CA TYR A 494 21.58 32.65 -20.06
C TYR A 494 22.95 32.57 -19.35
N ALA A 495 22.99 32.23 -18.07
CA ALA A 495 24.24 31.94 -17.38
C ALA A 495 24.87 30.67 -17.97
N ARG A 496 26.19 30.71 -18.15
CA ARG A 496 26.99 29.57 -18.60
C ARG A 496 27.65 28.92 -17.39
N PHE A 497 27.57 27.61 -17.30
CA PHE A 497 28.20 26.84 -16.23
C PHE A 497 28.82 25.55 -16.77
N THR A 498 29.67 24.94 -15.96
CA THR A 498 30.26 23.63 -16.27
C THR A 498 29.62 22.58 -15.37
N LEU A 499 28.96 21.60 -15.97
CA LEU A 499 28.37 20.47 -15.26
C LEU A 499 29.34 19.28 -15.31
N ILE A 500 29.50 18.58 -14.19
CA ILE A 500 30.16 17.27 -14.17
C ILE A 500 29.04 16.23 -14.14
N PHE A 501 29.09 15.26 -15.06
CA PHE A 501 28.06 14.24 -15.21
C PHE A 501 28.66 12.83 -15.17
N GLY A 502 27.79 11.84 -14.98
CA GLY A 502 28.10 10.42 -14.93
C GLY A 502 26.88 9.53 -14.93
#